data_AF-A0A925CNF8-F1
#
_entry.id   AF-A0A925CNF8-F1
#
_cell.length_a   1.000
_cell.length_b   1.000
_cell.length_c   1.000
_cell.angle_alpha   90.00
_cell.angle_beta   90.00
_cell.angle_gamma   90.00
#
_symmetry.space_group_name_H-M   'P 1'
#
loop_
_entity.id
_entity.type
_entity.pdbx_description
1 polymer ?
#
loop_
_entity_poly.entity_id
_entity_poly.type
_entity_poly.pdbx_seq_one_letter_code
_entity_poly.pdbx_strand_id
1 'polypeptide(L)'
;MRALPFRRAVAPFTIVLLASIAVATTVGAQLGAIRRAAERRVEKKADDRIGAATLIEPTFDNTTLEINAERLDRYQAAMEQRKAQQVQNRAAYEALDRRVSVTRDSAHIFDNQREREAYEASVTRYDECRSGIRTGIEAAQEKKAEDIIARMQANPMAAQNDPQMKRIMTVMQELALAQQRGDAAATQVAMAKYAEIMGGAADSVSLDRAAATRCGGRPSRPASMVRYAQHNTRADSLYKVGQELLGANTGVKGAAVGMTDIQARMFWERIASWLVGMRDDAPITKTFSRSEYDLLVARRSVLRKAWYGSE
;
A
#
# COMPACT_ATOMS: atom_id res chain seq x y z
N MET A 1 8.28 99.99 -7.18
CA MET A 1 7.68 98.64 -7.28
C MET A 1 8.64 97.66 -6.64
N ARG A 2 8.19 96.93 -5.60
CA ARG A 2 8.97 95.89 -4.89
C ARG A 2 8.76 94.55 -5.59
N ALA A 3 9.82 93.74 -5.75
CA ALA A 3 9.79 92.29 -5.53
C ALA A 3 11.22 91.69 -5.54
N LEU A 4 11.39 90.70 -4.66
CA LEU A 4 12.60 90.08 -4.13
C LEU A 4 13.08 88.84 -4.93
N PRO A 5 14.29 88.32 -4.67
CA PRO A 5 14.90 87.19 -5.39
C PRO A 5 14.34 85.83 -4.95
N PHE A 6 14.14 84.91 -5.90
CA PHE A 6 13.83 83.50 -5.64
C PHE A 6 15.12 82.70 -5.33
N ARG A 7 15.33 82.41 -4.04
CA ARG A 7 16.10 81.24 -3.56
C ARG A 7 15.11 80.24 -2.94
N ARG A 8 14.96 79.04 -3.50
CA ARG A 8 14.43 77.83 -2.84
C ARG A 8 15.03 76.60 -3.51
N ALA A 9 15.93 75.87 -2.84
CA ALA A 9 15.66 74.79 -1.88
C ALA A 9 15.65 73.42 -2.58
N VAL A 10 16.84 72.85 -2.76
CA VAL A 10 17.04 71.42 -2.96
C VAL A 10 17.03 70.78 -1.56
N ALA A 11 16.37 69.62 -1.45
CA ALA A 11 16.22 68.72 -0.29
C ALA A 11 15.05 69.02 0.66
N PRO A 12 14.03 68.14 0.62
CA PRO A 12 13.76 67.34 1.82
C PRO A 12 13.53 65.83 1.58
N PHE A 13 13.61 65.34 0.34
CA PHE A 13 13.25 63.93 0.03
C PHE A 13 14.33 62.88 0.31
N THR A 14 15.61 63.25 0.35
CA THR A 14 16.72 62.31 0.61
C THR A 14 16.89 61.96 2.10
N ILE A 15 16.50 62.84 3.01
CA ILE A 15 16.68 62.62 4.47
C ILE A 15 15.62 61.65 5.00
N VAL A 16 14.39 61.69 4.47
CA VAL A 16 13.32 60.77 4.89
C VAL A 16 13.60 59.33 4.43
N LEU A 17 14.16 59.13 3.22
CA LEU A 17 14.50 57.80 2.71
C LEU A 17 15.68 57.16 3.49
N LEU A 18 16.70 57.95 3.85
CA LEU A 18 17.83 57.51 4.69
C LEU A 18 17.41 57.23 6.14
N ALA A 19 16.46 58.00 6.69
CA ALA A 19 15.91 57.73 8.03
C ALA A 19 15.06 56.45 8.05
N SER A 20 14.27 56.15 7.01
CA SER A 20 13.53 54.89 6.91
C SER A 20 14.43 53.66 6.75
N ILE A 21 15.60 53.80 6.09
CA ILE A 21 16.61 52.73 6.01
C ILE A 21 17.33 52.55 7.36
N ALA A 22 17.58 53.63 8.12
CA ALA A 22 18.15 53.54 9.46
C ALA A 22 17.21 52.91 10.50
N VAL A 23 15.90 53.12 10.38
CA VAL A 23 14.89 52.47 11.24
C VAL A 23 14.68 51.00 10.86
N ALA A 24 14.76 50.64 9.57
CA ALA A 24 14.71 49.24 9.14
C ALA A 24 15.97 48.44 9.55
N THR A 25 17.15 49.07 9.51
CA THR A 25 18.42 48.42 9.92
C THR A 25 18.55 48.26 11.43
N THR A 26 18.00 49.17 12.24
CA THR A 26 18.02 49.05 13.72
C THR A 26 17.11 47.95 14.25
N VAL A 27 15.95 47.71 13.61
CA VAL A 27 15.06 46.58 13.96
C VAL A 27 15.69 45.23 13.55
N GLY A 28 16.33 45.16 12.38
CA GLY A 28 17.09 43.98 11.96
C GLY A 28 18.29 43.66 12.88
N ALA A 29 18.97 44.69 13.37
CA ALA A 29 20.08 44.54 14.32
C ALA A 29 19.60 44.12 15.72
N GLN A 30 18.45 44.63 16.20
CA GLN A 30 17.86 44.22 17.48
C GLN A 30 17.32 42.79 17.43
N LEU A 31 16.60 42.40 16.37
CA LEU A 31 16.16 41.02 16.16
C LEU A 31 17.35 40.06 16.02
N GLY A 32 18.41 40.48 15.32
CA GLY A 32 19.65 39.73 15.20
C GLY A 32 20.37 39.54 16.54
N ALA A 33 20.44 40.59 17.37
CA ALA A 33 21.05 40.53 18.70
C ALA A 33 20.23 39.68 19.68
N ILE A 34 18.90 39.78 19.65
CA ILE A 34 17.99 38.95 20.45
C ILE A 34 18.12 37.47 20.04
N ARG A 35 18.18 37.19 18.74
CA ARG A 35 18.41 35.83 18.23
C ARG A 35 19.76 35.26 18.69
N ARG A 36 20.85 36.02 18.55
CA ARG A 36 22.17 35.61 19.04
C ARG A 36 22.21 35.43 20.56
N ALA A 37 21.51 36.27 21.31
CA ALA A 37 21.40 36.15 22.76
C ALA A 37 20.57 34.92 23.18
N ALA A 38 19.50 34.61 22.44
CA ALA A 38 18.71 33.39 22.63
C ALA A 38 19.53 32.13 22.29
N GLU A 39 20.29 32.15 21.20
CA GLU A 39 21.22 31.08 20.81
C GLU A 39 22.27 30.84 21.92
N ARG A 40 22.93 31.89 22.41
CA ARG A 40 23.91 31.78 23.52
C ARG A 40 23.31 31.30 24.84
N ARG A 41 22.08 31.71 25.18
CA ARG A 41 21.38 31.22 26.38
C ARG A 41 21.05 29.74 26.26
N VAL A 42 20.72 29.27 25.06
CA VAL A 42 20.49 27.85 24.80
C VAL A 42 21.80 27.07 24.89
N GLU A 43 22.90 27.56 24.29
CA GLU A 43 24.22 26.93 24.39
C GLU A 43 24.65 26.75 25.85
N LYS A 44 24.52 27.82 26.66
CA LYS A 44 24.84 27.74 28.09
C LYS A 44 23.94 26.78 28.87
N LYS A 45 22.61 26.82 28.64
CA LYS A 45 21.66 25.86 29.24
C LYS A 45 21.93 24.42 28.79
N ALA A 46 22.46 24.25 27.58
CA ALA A 46 22.80 22.95 27.01
C ALA A 46 24.09 22.37 27.64
N ASP A 47 25.10 23.20 27.89
CA ASP A 47 26.34 22.82 28.59
C ASP A 47 26.07 22.42 30.04
N ASP A 48 25.26 23.21 30.75
CA ASP A 48 24.87 22.95 32.14
C ASP A 48 24.11 21.60 32.26
N ARG A 49 23.35 21.22 31.23
CA ARG A 49 22.62 19.93 31.17
C ARG A 49 23.53 18.72 30.96
N ILE A 50 24.58 18.84 30.14
CA ILE A 50 25.55 17.74 29.98
C ILE A 50 26.30 17.51 31.30
N GLY A 51 26.63 18.59 32.02
CA GLY A 51 27.29 18.50 33.32
C GLY A 51 26.44 17.79 34.38
N ALA A 52 25.12 17.98 34.34
CA ALA A 52 24.17 17.45 35.33
C ALA A 52 23.63 16.03 35.03
N ALA A 53 23.88 15.49 33.84
CA ALA A 53 23.34 14.18 33.43
C ALA A 53 24.18 13.00 33.98
N THR A 54 23.55 12.12 34.77
CA THR A 54 24.06 10.80 35.15
C THR A 54 24.04 9.83 33.94
N LEU A 55 25.05 8.97 33.82
CA LEU A 55 25.61 8.56 32.51
C LEU A 55 25.61 7.04 32.24
N ILE A 56 25.09 6.65 31.07
CA ILE A 56 25.54 5.48 30.29
C ILE A 56 25.86 6.05 28.90
N GLU A 57 27.13 6.04 28.48
CA GLU A 57 27.48 6.46 27.11
C GLU A 57 26.83 5.52 26.08
N PRO A 58 26.40 6.03 24.91
CA PRO A 58 25.84 5.16 23.87
C PRO A 58 26.90 4.17 23.38
N THR A 59 26.59 2.87 23.45
CA THR A 59 27.39 1.84 22.78
C THR A 59 27.09 1.86 21.29
N PHE A 60 28.12 2.11 20.47
CA PHE A 60 28.00 2.03 19.03
C PHE A 60 28.14 0.59 18.58
N ASP A 61 27.21 0.13 17.75
CA ASP A 61 27.16 -1.24 17.26
C ASP A 61 26.59 -1.28 15.83
N ASN A 62 26.22 -2.47 15.35
CA ASN A 62 25.65 -2.65 14.01
C ASN A 62 24.28 -1.97 13.82
N THR A 63 23.66 -1.45 14.88
CA THR A 63 22.35 -0.78 14.87
C THR A 63 22.42 0.71 15.21
N THR A 64 23.29 1.09 16.14
CA THR A 64 23.46 2.47 16.61
C THR A 64 24.80 3.00 16.13
N LEU A 65 24.75 3.92 15.17
CA LEU A 65 25.93 4.60 14.64
C LEU A 65 26.17 5.94 15.34
N GLU A 66 27.43 6.33 15.43
CA GLU A 66 27.82 7.68 15.87
C GLU A 66 27.31 8.75 14.89
N ILE A 67 26.73 9.82 15.44
CA ILE A 67 26.30 11.02 14.72
C ILE A 67 27.50 11.93 14.52
N ASN A 68 28.15 11.80 13.37
CA ASN A 68 29.19 12.72 12.92
C ASN A 68 28.66 13.70 11.85
N ALA A 69 29.45 14.74 11.55
CA ALA A 69 29.03 15.80 10.63
C ALA A 69 28.67 15.26 9.23
N GLU A 70 29.46 14.34 8.69
CA GLU A 70 29.26 13.77 7.35
C GLU A 70 27.97 12.94 7.25
N ARG A 71 27.67 12.10 8.25
CA ARG A 71 26.41 11.34 8.30
C ARG A 71 25.22 12.27 8.49
N LEU A 72 25.36 13.28 9.35
CA LEU A 72 24.32 14.26 9.58
C LEU A 72 23.99 15.06 8.30
N ASP A 73 25.01 15.48 7.54
CA ASP A 73 24.85 16.19 6.27
C ASP A 73 24.17 15.32 5.21
N ARG A 74 24.60 14.05 5.05
CA ARG A 74 23.94 13.11 4.14
C ARG A 74 22.48 12.87 4.53
N TYR A 75 22.21 12.70 5.82
CA TYR A 75 20.86 12.50 6.33
C TYR A 75 19.96 13.72 6.12
N GLN A 76 20.48 14.91 6.36
CA GLN A 76 19.77 16.17 6.10
C GLN A 76 19.47 16.34 4.61
N ALA A 77 20.44 16.12 3.72
CA ALA A 77 20.23 16.20 2.28
C ALA A 77 19.16 15.21 1.81
N ALA A 78 19.18 13.97 2.31
CA ALA A 78 18.16 12.96 2.00
C ALA A 78 16.76 13.36 2.52
N MET A 79 16.68 13.99 3.70
CA MET A 79 15.42 14.55 4.23
C MET A 79 14.88 15.68 3.37
N GLU A 80 15.72 16.61 2.90
CA GLU A 80 15.31 17.71 2.04
C GLU A 80 14.83 17.22 0.67
N GLN A 81 15.57 16.29 0.05
CA GLN A 81 15.15 15.63 -1.19
C GLN A 81 13.79 14.92 -1.02
N ARG A 82 13.62 14.20 0.09
CA ARG A 82 12.35 13.55 0.42
C ARG A 82 11.21 14.55 0.59
N LYS A 83 11.43 15.70 1.25
CA LYS A 83 10.40 16.75 1.35
C LYS A 83 9.99 17.29 -0.02
N ALA A 84 10.96 17.57 -0.88
CA ALA A 84 10.67 18.01 -2.25
C ALA A 84 9.87 16.92 -3.01
N GLN A 85 10.26 15.66 -2.87
CA GLN A 85 9.56 14.54 -3.48
C GLN A 85 8.17 14.32 -2.88
N GLN A 86 7.96 14.56 -1.58
CA GLN A 86 6.65 14.48 -0.94
C GLN A 86 5.68 15.53 -1.52
N VAL A 87 6.15 16.75 -1.78
CA VAL A 87 5.34 17.79 -2.44
C VAL A 87 4.97 17.36 -3.85
N GLN A 88 5.92 16.81 -4.62
CA GLN A 88 5.65 16.29 -5.96
C GLN A 88 4.67 15.11 -5.95
N ASN A 89 4.87 14.14 -5.04
CA ASN A 89 4.02 12.98 -4.87
C ASN A 89 2.60 13.38 -4.46
N ARG A 90 2.45 14.39 -3.61
CA ARG A 90 1.14 14.94 -3.23
C ARG A 90 0.42 15.59 -4.41
N ALA A 91 1.11 16.41 -5.20
CA ALA A 91 0.52 17.01 -6.39
C ALA A 91 0.13 15.94 -7.44
N ALA A 92 0.96 14.92 -7.61
CA ALA A 92 0.67 13.78 -8.48
C ALA A 92 -0.52 12.96 -7.96
N TYR A 93 -0.61 12.74 -6.65
CA TYR A 93 -1.75 12.09 -6.01
C TYR A 93 -3.05 12.86 -6.26
N GLU A 94 -3.07 14.18 -6.02
CA GLU A 94 -4.26 15.01 -6.23
C GLU A 94 -4.71 15.00 -7.71
N ALA A 95 -3.76 14.92 -8.65
CA ALA A 95 -4.08 14.75 -10.06
C ALA A 95 -4.67 13.37 -10.38
N LEU A 96 -4.16 12.29 -9.76
CA LEU A 96 -4.71 10.94 -9.91
C LEU A 96 -6.09 10.83 -9.26
N ASP A 97 -6.29 11.41 -8.08
CA ASP A 97 -7.55 11.39 -7.36
C ASP A 97 -8.68 12.05 -8.17
N ARG A 98 -8.41 13.21 -8.80
CA ARG A 98 -9.33 13.82 -9.76
C ARG A 98 -9.65 12.89 -10.92
N ARG A 99 -8.67 12.17 -11.47
CA ARG A 99 -8.90 11.21 -12.56
C ARG A 99 -9.71 10.00 -12.10
N VAL A 100 -9.52 9.53 -10.86
CA VAL A 100 -10.32 8.47 -10.24
C VAL A 100 -11.77 8.91 -10.17
N SER A 101 -12.04 10.11 -9.64
CA SER A 101 -13.40 10.68 -9.57
C SER A 101 -14.05 10.72 -10.93
N VAL A 102 -13.42 11.37 -11.93
CA VAL A 102 -13.97 11.48 -13.29
C VAL A 102 -14.21 10.11 -13.92
N THR A 103 -13.33 9.13 -13.67
CA THR A 103 -13.49 7.78 -14.20
C THR A 103 -14.67 7.05 -13.56
N ARG A 104 -14.90 7.24 -12.24
CA ARG A 104 -16.07 6.69 -11.53
C ARG A 104 -17.36 7.36 -11.99
N ASP A 105 -17.37 8.68 -12.14
CA ASP A 105 -18.50 9.42 -12.70
C ASP A 105 -18.85 8.93 -14.12
N SER A 106 -17.82 8.65 -14.93
CA SER A 106 -18.00 8.05 -16.26
C SER A 106 -18.55 6.62 -16.21
N ALA A 107 -18.23 5.86 -15.15
CA ALA A 107 -18.80 4.53 -14.94
C ALA A 107 -20.31 4.62 -14.71
N HIS A 108 -20.75 5.57 -13.87
CA HIS A 108 -22.17 5.75 -13.53
C HIS A 108 -23.07 6.03 -14.75
N ILE A 109 -22.53 6.59 -15.85
CA ILE A 109 -23.27 6.76 -17.12
C ILE A 109 -23.72 5.40 -17.69
N PHE A 110 -22.95 4.33 -17.45
CA PHE A 110 -23.26 2.97 -17.89
C PHE A 110 -24.00 2.15 -16.82
N ASP A 111 -24.31 2.74 -15.66
CA ASP A 111 -25.02 2.03 -14.62
C ASP A 111 -26.52 1.95 -14.97
N ASN A 112 -26.93 0.79 -15.45
CA ASN A 112 -28.30 0.52 -15.83
C ASN A 112 -28.86 -0.58 -14.92
N GLN A 113 -29.55 -0.17 -13.86
CA GLN A 113 -30.11 -1.08 -12.87
C GLN A 113 -31.08 -2.09 -13.51
N ARG A 114 -31.96 -1.65 -14.40
CA ARG A 114 -32.94 -2.54 -15.06
C ARG A 114 -32.27 -3.62 -15.91
N GLU A 115 -31.22 -3.24 -16.64
CA GLU A 115 -30.46 -4.19 -17.47
C GLU A 115 -29.65 -5.17 -16.62
N ARG A 116 -29.13 -4.70 -15.47
CA ARG A 116 -28.46 -5.55 -14.47
C ARG A 116 -29.42 -6.57 -13.88
N GLU A 117 -30.58 -6.13 -13.40
CA GLU A 117 -31.62 -7.01 -12.83
C GLU A 117 -32.11 -8.03 -13.86
N ALA A 118 -32.33 -7.61 -15.12
CA ALA A 118 -32.72 -8.51 -16.20
C ALA A 118 -31.63 -9.55 -16.51
N TYR A 119 -30.36 -9.13 -16.54
CA TYR A 119 -29.23 -10.05 -16.72
C TYR A 119 -29.12 -11.03 -15.54
N GLU A 120 -29.18 -10.55 -14.30
CA GLU A 120 -29.13 -11.40 -13.09
C GLU A 120 -30.27 -12.43 -13.10
N ALA A 121 -31.50 -12.00 -13.35
CA ALA A 121 -32.64 -12.91 -13.48
C ALA A 121 -32.45 -13.96 -14.59
N SER A 122 -31.86 -13.57 -15.73
CA SER A 122 -31.57 -14.51 -16.82
C SER A 122 -30.48 -15.52 -16.44
N VAL A 123 -29.45 -15.09 -15.71
CA VAL A 123 -28.38 -15.95 -15.21
C VAL A 123 -28.92 -16.92 -14.16
N THR A 124 -29.73 -16.45 -13.21
CA THR A 124 -30.37 -17.29 -12.20
C THR A 124 -31.19 -18.40 -12.84
N ARG A 125 -32.04 -18.07 -13.82
CA ARG A 125 -32.83 -19.08 -14.55
C ARG A 125 -31.96 -20.10 -15.29
N TYR A 126 -30.88 -19.64 -15.91
CA TYR A 126 -29.92 -20.53 -16.57
C TYR A 126 -29.24 -21.46 -15.56
N ASP A 127 -28.78 -20.92 -14.43
CA ASP A 127 -28.10 -21.69 -13.39
C ASP A 127 -29.03 -22.69 -12.70
N GLU A 128 -30.30 -22.33 -12.47
CA GLU A 128 -31.34 -23.24 -11.98
C GLU A 128 -31.59 -24.41 -12.96
N CYS A 129 -31.75 -24.10 -14.25
CA CYS A 129 -31.92 -25.12 -15.28
C CYS A 129 -30.69 -26.04 -15.38
N ARG A 130 -29.48 -25.46 -15.40
CA ARG A 130 -28.21 -26.20 -15.40
C ARG A 130 -28.06 -27.08 -14.16
N SER A 131 -28.45 -26.57 -12.99
CA SER A 131 -28.46 -27.33 -11.74
C SER A 131 -29.42 -28.52 -11.82
N GLY A 132 -30.64 -28.32 -12.34
CA GLY A 132 -31.59 -29.40 -12.57
C GLY A 132 -31.08 -30.49 -13.52
N ILE A 133 -30.30 -30.11 -14.54
CA ILE A 133 -29.62 -31.06 -15.42
C ILE A 133 -28.56 -31.86 -14.66
N ARG A 134 -27.74 -31.19 -13.83
CA ARG A 134 -26.75 -31.87 -12.99
C ARG A 134 -27.44 -32.89 -12.07
N THR A 135 -28.48 -32.48 -11.36
CA THR A 135 -29.26 -33.37 -10.49
C THR A 135 -29.90 -34.53 -11.26
N GLY A 136 -30.39 -34.30 -12.49
CA GLY A 136 -30.91 -35.36 -13.34
C GLY A 136 -29.83 -36.36 -13.79
N ILE A 137 -28.61 -35.89 -14.07
CA ILE A 137 -27.45 -36.74 -14.38
C ILE A 137 -27.05 -37.55 -13.15
N GLU A 138 -26.97 -36.91 -11.97
CA GLU A 138 -26.64 -37.56 -10.70
C GLU A 138 -27.68 -38.64 -10.35
N ALA A 139 -28.97 -38.35 -10.44
CA ALA A 139 -30.04 -39.33 -10.18
C ALA A 139 -30.03 -40.50 -11.18
N ALA A 140 -29.72 -40.24 -12.45
CA ALA A 140 -29.57 -41.30 -13.45
C ALA A 140 -28.35 -42.19 -13.16
N GLN A 141 -27.27 -41.62 -12.63
CA GLN A 141 -26.08 -42.37 -12.20
C GLN A 141 -26.37 -43.20 -10.95
N GLU A 142 -27.08 -42.64 -9.97
CA GLU A 142 -27.49 -43.35 -8.76
C GLU A 142 -28.36 -44.56 -9.12
N LYS A 143 -29.40 -44.37 -9.94
CA LYS A 143 -30.23 -45.48 -10.45
C LYS A 143 -29.41 -46.52 -11.22
N LYS A 144 -28.46 -46.08 -12.06
CA LYS A 144 -27.57 -47.00 -12.78
C LYS A 144 -26.69 -47.80 -11.82
N ALA A 145 -26.21 -47.18 -10.74
CA ALA A 145 -25.45 -47.86 -9.70
C ALA A 145 -26.32 -48.89 -8.95
N GLU A 146 -27.55 -48.52 -8.59
CA GLU A 146 -28.52 -49.42 -7.98
C GLU A 146 -28.85 -50.61 -8.88
N ASP A 147 -29.11 -50.38 -10.16
CA ASP A 147 -29.39 -51.44 -11.16
C ASP A 147 -28.21 -52.41 -11.28
N ILE A 148 -26.98 -51.89 -11.26
CA ILE A 148 -25.74 -52.68 -11.29
C ILE A 148 -25.62 -53.54 -10.02
N ILE A 149 -25.88 -52.97 -8.84
CA ILE A 149 -25.87 -53.69 -7.56
C ILE A 149 -26.97 -54.77 -7.54
N ALA A 150 -28.18 -54.43 -7.96
CA ALA A 150 -29.31 -55.36 -8.01
C ALA A 150 -29.03 -56.54 -8.95
N ARG A 151 -28.44 -56.30 -10.13
CA ARG A 151 -28.00 -57.36 -11.05
C ARG A 151 -26.92 -58.25 -10.44
N MET A 152 -25.96 -57.66 -9.74
CA MET A 152 -24.90 -58.40 -9.07
C MET A 152 -25.44 -59.30 -7.96
N GLN A 153 -26.45 -58.84 -7.21
CA GLN A 153 -27.14 -59.63 -6.19
C GLN A 153 -28.02 -60.72 -6.80
N ALA A 154 -28.73 -60.44 -7.89
CA ALA A 154 -29.66 -61.38 -8.52
C ALA A 154 -28.95 -62.51 -9.28
N ASN A 155 -27.85 -62.22 -9.99
CA ASN A 155 -27.10 -63.24 -10.72
C ASN A 155 -25.60 -62.88 -10.80
N PRO A 156 -24.80 -63.24 -9.78
CA PRO A 156 -23.40 -62.83 -9.68
C PRO A 156 -22.53 -63.39 -10.83
N MET A 157 -22.83 -64.60 -11.33
CA MET A 157 -22.08 -65.22 -12.43
C MET A 157 -22.34 -64.55 -13.77
N ALA A 158 -23.57 -64.10 -14.02
CA ALA A 158 -23.89 -63.32 -15.23
C ALA A 158 -23.29 -61.90 -15.15
N ALA A 159 -23.36 -61.27 -13.98
CA ALA A 159 -22.79 -59.95 -13.75
C ALA A 159 -21.27 -59.94 -13.90
N GLN A 160 -20.55 -60.95 -13.42
CA GLN A 160 -19.10 -61.08 -13.61
C GLN A 160 -18.68 -61.21 -15.08
N ASN A 161 -19.58 -61.71 -15.94
CA ASN A 161 -19.33 -61.86 -17.37
C ASN A 161 -19.70 -60.62 -18.19
N ASP A 162 -20.39 -59.64 -17.59
CA ASP A 162 -20.76 -58.39 -18.25
C ASP A 162 -19.51 -57.52 -18.54
N PRO A 163 -19.34 -57.00 -19.78
CA PRO A 163 -18.18 -56.20 -20.16
C PRO A 163 -18.02 -54.90 -19.36
N GLN A 164 -19.12 -54.28 -18.93
CA GLN A 164 -19.11 -53.04 -18.15
C GLN A 164 -18.73 -53.33 -16.70
N MET A 165 -19.27 -54.41 -16.12
CA MET A 165 -18.91 -54.84 -14.77
C MET A 165 -17.43 -55.22 -14.66
N LYS A 166 -16.88 -55.89 -15.68
CA LYS A 166 -15.43 -56.21 -15.74
C LYS A 166 -14.59 -54.94 -15.65
N ARG A 167 -14.95 -53.89 -16.40
CA ARG A 167 -14.26 -52.59 -16.35
C ARG A 167 -14.36 -51.93 -14.97
N ILE A 168 -15.54 -51.95 -14.35
CA ILE A 168 -15.76 -51.43 -13.00
C ILE A 168 -14.85 -52.15 -11.99
N MET A 169 -14.85 -53.49 -12.01
CA MET A 169 -14.04 -54.31 -11.11
C MET A 169 -12.55 -54.08 -11.30
N THR A 170 -12.07 -53.94 -12.55
CA THR A 170 -10.66 -53.62 -12.84
C THR A 170 -10.26 -52.28 -12.22
N VAL A 171 -11.07 -51.23 -12.40
CA VAL A 171 -10.74 -49.91 -11.83
C VAL A 171 -10.86 -49.90 -10.31
N MET A 172 -11.81 -50.64 -9.73
CA MET A 172 -11.91 -50.80 -8.27
C MET A 172 -10.68 -51.51 -7.69
N GLN A 173 -10.12 -52.48 -8.40
CA GLN A 173 -8.88 -53.16 -8.00
C GLN A 173 -7.66 -52.25 -8.12
N GLU A 174 -7.56 -51.44 -9.18
CA GLU A 174 -6.53 -50.39 -9.32
C GLU A 174 -6.61 -49.37 -8.16
N LEU A 175 -7.83 -48.92 -7.81
CA LEU A 175 -8.07 -47.99 -6.71
C LEU A 175 -7.68 -48.59 -5.36
N ALA A 176 -8.06 -49.83 -5.08
CA ALA A 176 -7.72 -50.52 -3.83
C ALA A 176 -6.19 -50.67 -3.69
N LEU A 177 -5.48 -51.03 -4.76
CA LEU A 177 -4.02 -51.13 -4.77
C LEU A 177 -3.34 -49.76 -4.59
N ALA A 178 -3.87 -48.70 -5.20
CA ALA A 178 -3.37 -47.34 -5.04
C ALA A 178 -3.54 -46.82 -3.60
N GLN A 179 -4.72 -47.07 -3.00
CA GLN A 179 -5.01 -46.72 -1.60
C GLN A 179 -4.12 -47.51 -0.62
N GLN A 180 -3.95 -48.81 -0.85
CA GLN A 180 -3.07 -49.65 -0.01
C GLN A 180 -1.62 -49.17 -0.03
N ARG A 181 -1.16 -48.59 -1.15
CA ARG A 181 0.19 -48.04 -1.32
C ARG A 181 0.33 -46.59 -0.89
N GLY A 182 -0.76 -45.91 -0.52
CA GLY A 182 -0.75 -44.48 -0.18
C GLY A 182 -0.45 -43.55 -1.37
N ASP A 183 -0.62 -44.01 -2.60
CA ASP A 183 -0.34 -43.22 -3.80
C ASP A 183 -1.55 -42.33 -4.15
N ALA A 184 -1.51 -41.08 -3.69
CA ALA A 184 -2.57 -40.11 -3.90
C ALA A 184 -2.80 -39.79 -5.39
N ALA A 185 -1.76 -39.82 -6.22
CA ALA A 185 -1.87 -39.54 -7.65
C ALA A 185 -2.55 -40.70 -8.38
N ALA A 186 -2.13 -41.94 -8.12
CA ALA A 186 -2.77 -43.12 -8.67
C ALA A 186 -4.24 -43.27 -8.20
N THR A 187 -4.52 -42.88 -6.96
CA THR A 187 -5.89 -42.85 -6.41
C THR A 187 -6.78 -41.88 -7.19
N GLN A 188 -6.31 -40.65 -7.45
CA GLN A 188 -7.08 -39.67 -8.24
C GLN A 188 -7.32 -40.15 -9.68
N VAL A 189 -6.32 -40.76 -10.32
CA VAL A 189 -6.45 -41.30 -11.67
C VAL A 189 -7.47 -42.45 -11.71
N ALA A 190 -7.42 -43.39 -10.77
CA ALA A 190 -8.37 -44.49 -10.68
C ALA A 190 -9.80 -44.00 -10.39
N MET A 191 -9.96 -43.00 -9.51
CA MET A 191 -11.26 -42.35 -9.28
C MET A 191 -11.81 -41.67 -10.54
N ALA A 192 -10.97 -40.99 -11.32
CA ALA A 192 -11.38 -40.38 -12.58
C ALA A 192 -11.85 -41.42 -13.61
N LYS A 193 -11.12 -42.54 -13.76
CA LYS A 193 -11.52 -43.67 -14.61
C LYS A 193 -12.84 -44.29 -14.15
N TYR A 194 -13.05 -44.42 -12.84
CA TYR A 194 -14.29 -44.95 -12.28
C TYR A 194 -15.47 -44.05 -12.59
N ALA A 195 -15.31 -42.73 -12.41
CA ALA A 195 -16.32 -41.74 -12.78
C ALA A 195 -16.65 -41.82 -14.29
N GLU A 196 -15.65 -41.95 -15.16
CA GLU A 196 -15.85 -42.09 -16.61
C GLU A 196 -16.71 -43.32 -16.96
N ILE A 197 -16.43 -44.49 -16.38
CA ILE A 197 -17.18 -45.73 -16.61
C ILE A 197 -18.64 -45.60 -16.15
N MET A 198 -18.87 -44.88 -15.06
CA MET A 198 -20.22 -44.64 -14.54
C MET A 198 -21.01 -43.63 -15.38
N GLY A 199 -20.40 -43.01 -16.41
CA GLY A 199 -21.02 -41.95 -17.20
C GLY A 199 -20.97 -40.59 -16.49
N GLY A 200 -20.02 -40.44 -15.57
CA GLY A 200 -19.67 -39.27 -14.78
C GLY A 200 -19.06 -38.14 -15.57
N ALA A 201 -19.70 -37.70 -16.65
CA ALA A 201 -19.40 -36.40 -17.24
C ALA A 201 -20.12 -35.31 -16.43
N ALA A 202 -19.72 -35.17 -15.16
CA ALA A 202 -20.09 -34.07 -14.27
C ALA A 202 -19.05 -32.92 -14.35
N ASP A 203 -18.11 -33.00 -15.29
CA ASP A 203 -17.19 -31.91 -15.56
C ASP A 203 -17.96 -30.72 -16.12
N SER A 204 -17.50 -29.51 -15.81
CA SER A 204 -18.27 -28.30 -16.12
C SER A 204 -18.49 -28.14 -17.61
N VAL A 205 -17.58 -28.62 -18.46
CA VAL A 205 -17.67 -28.48 -19.93
C VAL A 205 -18.77 -29.36 -20.49
N SER A 206 -18.89 -30.61 -20.03
CA SER A 206 -19.99 -31.48 -20.43
C SER A 206 -21.33 -31.01 -19.89
N LEU A 207 -21.36 -30.51 -18.65
CA LEU A 207 -22.56 -29.88 -18.08
C LEU A 207 -22.97 -28.63 -18.85
N ASP A 208 -22.02 -27.79 -19.26
CA ASP A 208 -22.29 -26.59 -20.04
C ASP A 208 -22.78 -26.93 -21.46
N ARG A 209 -22.24 -28.00 -22.07
CA ARG A 209 -22.73 -28.50 -23.38
C ARG A 209 -24.15 -29.08 -23.27
N ALA A 210 -24.43 -29.84 -22.21
CA ALA A 210 -25.77 -30.37 -21.94
C ALA A 210 -26.77 -29.25 -21.63
N ALA A 211 -26.35 -28.26 -20.83
CA ALA A 211 -27.14 -27.07 -20.53
C ALA A 211 -27.38 -26.21 -21.77
N ALA A 212 -26.40 -26.03 -22.65
CA ALA A 212 -26.57 -25.27 -23.89
C ALA A 212 -27.75 -25.80 -24.76
N THR A 213 -27.95 -27.12 -24.75
CA THR A 213 -29.00 -27.77 -25.56
C THR A 213 -30.38 -27.67 -24.90
N ARG A 214 -30.46 -27.70 -23.57
CA ARG A 214 -31.72 -27.77 -22.81
C ARG A 214 -32.17 -26.44 -22.21
N CYS A 215 -31.22 -25.62 -21.79
CA CYS A 215 -31.42 -24.31 -21.16
C CYS A 215 -31.15 -23.14 -22.11
N GLY A 216 -30.66 -23.41 -23.34
CA GLY A 216 -30.12 -22.40 -24.23
C GLY A 216 -28.70 -21.98 -23.83
N GLY A 217 -28.11 -21.04 -24.58
CA GLY A 217 -26.78 -20.51 -24.26
C GLY A 217 -26.77 -19.69 -22.96
N ARG A 218 -25.64 -19.70 -22.25
CA ARG A 218 -25.45 -18.85 -21.07
C ARG A 218 -25.65 -17.38 -21.45
N PRO A 219 -26.46 -16.61 -20.70
CA PRO A 219 -26.64 -15.18 -20.98
C PRO A 219 -25.30 -14.44 -21.02
N SER A 220 -25.07 -13.67 -22.07
CA SER A 220 -23.89 -12.81 -22.18
C SER A 220 -24.05 -11.57 -21.29
N ARG A 221 -22.97 -11.14 -20.63
CA ARG A 221 -22.96 -9.87 -19.91
C ARG A 221 -23.28 -8.71 -20.86
N PRO A 222 -24.25 -7.84 -20.51
CA PRO A 222 -24.57 -6.68 -21.33
C PRO A 222 -23.40 -5.70 -21.46
N ALA A 223 -23.33 -5.00 -22.59
CA ALA A 223 -22.24 -4.09 -22.90
C ALA A 223 -22.11 -2.93 -21.89
N SER A 224 -23.23 -2.45 -21.35
CA SER A 224 -23.27 -1.44 -20.28
C SER A 224 -22.55 -1.92 -19.02
N MET A 225 -22.87 -3.13 -18.54
CA MET A 225 -22.22 -3.75 -17.38
C MET A 225 -20.73 -3.99 -17.62
N VAL A 226 -20.35 -4.40 -18.83
CA VAL A 226 -18.93 -4.59 -19.20
C VAL A 226 -18.19 -3.26 -19.16
N ARG A 227 -18.75 -2.18 -19.74
CA ARG A 227 -18.14 -0.85 -19.71
C ARG A 227 -18.07 -0.29 -18.29
N TYR A 228 -19.15 -0.41 -17.52
CA TYR A 228 -19.19 -0.03 -16.10
C TYR A 228 -18.04 -0.70 -15.32
N ALA A 229 -17.87 -2.02 -15.48
CA ALA A 229 -16.79 -2.76 -14.83
C ALA A 229 -15.39 -2.33 -15.30
N GLN A 230 -15.20 -2.05 -16.59
CA GLN A 230 -13.93 -1.55 -17.14
C GLN A 230 -13.56 -0.19 -16.54
N HIS A 231 -14.52 0.74 -16.46
CA HIS A 231 -14.29 2.06 -15.87
C HIS A 231 -13.97 1.95 -14.37
N ASN A 232 -14.70 1.15 -13.60
CA ASN A 232 -14.38 0.94 -12.19
C ASN A 232 -13.02 0.27 -11.97
N THR A 233 -12.68 -0.75 -12.75
CA THR A 233 -11.36 -1.39 -12.68
C THR A 233 -10.24 -0.39 -12.96
N ARG A 234 -10.45 0.50 -13.94
CA ARG A 234 -9.50 1.57 -14.25
C ARG A 234 -9.39 2.57 -13.10
N ALA A 235 -10.52 3.00 -12.53
CA ALA A 235 -10.52 3.90 -11.37
C ALA A 235 -9.78 3.28 -10.17
N ASP A 236 -10.01 2.01 -9.88
CA ASP A 236 -9.33 1.31 -8.78
C ASP A 236 -7.83 1.13 -9.03
N SER A 237 -7.42 0.90 -10.28
CA SER A 237 -6.00 0.86 -10.64
C SER A 237 -5.32 2.22 -10.40
N LEU A 238 -5.97 3.32 -10.78
CA LEU A 238 -5.46 4.68 -10.57
C LEU A 238 -5.40 5.03 -9.08
N TYR A 239 -6.42 4.61 -8.33
CA TYR A 239 -6.47 4.80 -6.88
C TYR A 239 -5.32 4.06 -6.18
N LYS A 240 -5.02 2.80 -6.56
CA LYS A 240 -3.89 2.05 -6.02
C LYS A 240 -2.55 2.75 -6.27
N VAL A 241 -2.31 3.21 -7.49
CA VAL A 241 -1.10 3.99 -7.82
C VAL A 241 -1.02 5.27 -6.98
N GLY A 242 -2.15 5.95 -6.78
CA GLY A 242 -2.23 7.11 -5.88
C GLY A 242 -1.83 6.76 -4.44
N GLN A 243 -2.36 5.68 -3.89
CA GLN A 243 -2.04 5.23 -2.54
C GLN A 243 -0.56 4.84 -2.39
N GLU A 244 0.04 4.21 -3.40
CA GLU A 244 1.47 3.89 -3.41
C GLU A 244 2.35 5.16 -3.38
N LEU A 245 1.96 6.23 -4.08
CA LEU A 245 2.68 7.52 -4.03
C LEU A 245 2.64 8.17 -2.64
N LEU A 246 1.54 8.01 -1.90
CA LEU A 246 1.45 8.47 -0.51
C LEU A 246 2.26 7.56 0.44
N GLY A 247 2.16 6.24 0.25
CA GLY A 247 2.81 5.22 1.08
C GLY A 247 4.33 5.14 0.91
N ALA A 248 4.88 5.53 -0.24
CA ALA A 248 6.32 5.53 -0.51
C ALA A 248 7.14 6.50 0.39
N ASN A 249 6.48 7.31 1.22
CA ASN A 249 7.10 8.38 1.99
C ASN A 249 7.44 7.99 3.45
N THR A 250 7.57 6.71 3.82
CA THR A 250 7.95 6.32 5.19
C THR A 250 9.46 6.41 5.42
N GLY A 251 9.92 7.44 6.14
CA GLY A 251 11.31 7.57 6.60
C GLY A 251 12.34 7.89 5.50
N VAL A 252 13.58 8.17 5.91
CA VAL A 252 14.74 8.16 4.99
C VAL A 252 15.20 6.72 4.84
N LYS A 253 15.30 6.22 3.60
CA LYS A 253 15.86 4.89 3.34
C LYS A 253 17.35 4.88 3.69
N GLY A 254 17.80 3.85 4.40
CA GLY A 254 19.19 3.73 4.84
C GLY A 254 20.16 3.79 3.67
N ALA A 255 19.82 3.15 2.55
CA ALA A 255 20.63 3.18 1.33
C ALA A 255 20.92 4.61 0.82
N ALA A 256 19.99 5.56 1.00
CA ALA A 256 20.19 6.95 0.58
C ALA A 256 21.25 7.70 1.40
N VAL A 257 21.62 7.16 2.57
CA VAL A 257 22.56 7.78 3.52
C VAL A 257 23.74 6.87 3.86
N GLY A 258 23.90 5.75 3.14
CA GLY A 258 24.97 4.78 3.37
C GLY A 258 24.83 4.00 4.69
N MET A 259 23.59 3.74 5.11
CA MET A 259 23.25 3.00 6.34
C MET A 259 22.28 1.85 6.02
N THR A 260 22.07 0.93 6.97
CA THR A 260 20.89 0.04 6.91
C THR A 260 19.62 0.81 7.26
N ASP A 261 18.44 0.31 6.88
CA ASP A 261 17.17 0.98 7.22
C ASP A 261 16.96 1.06 8.75
N ILE A 262 17.43 0.05 9.49
CA ILE A 262 17.39 0.05 10.96
C ILE A 262 18.29 1.15 11.50
N GLN A 263 19.53 1.26 11.01
CA GLN A 263 20.45 2.32 11.43
C GLN A 263 19.90 3.71 11.12
N ALA A 264 19.33 3.92 9.92
CA ALA A 264 18.74 5.19 9.53
C ALA A 264 17.50 5.55 10.37
N ARG A 265 16.72 4.55 10.80
CA ARG A 265 15.60 4.75 11.73
C ARG A 265 16.09 5.11 13.13
N MET A 266 17.07 4.39 13.67
CA MET A 266 17.67 4.70 14.98
C MET A 266 18.33 6.08 14.99
N PHE A 267 19.05 6.43 13.92
CA PHE A 267 19.64 7.76 13.73
C PHE A 267 18.57 8.86 13.77
N TRP A 268 17.43 8.62 13.11
CA TRP A 268 16.28 9.52 13.14
C TRP A 268 15.67 9.67 14.53
N GLU A 269 15.38 8.55 15.20
CA GLU A 269 14.74 8.52 16.51
C GLU A 269 15.60 9.23 17.56
N ARG A 270 16.93 9.05 17.51
CA ARG A 270 17.88 9.75 18.39
C ARG A 270 17.80 11.27 18.19
N ILE A 271 17.95 11.76 16.95
CA ILE A 271 17.90 13.21 16.68
C ILE A 271 16.54 13.81 17.03
N ALA A 272 15.44 13.10 16.71
CA ALA A 272 14.09 13.55 17.03
C ALA A 272 13.87 13.64 18.55
N SER A 273 14.31 12.62 19.31
CA SER A 273 14.26 12.60 20.77
C SER A 273 15.04 13.78 21.37
N TRP A 274 16.24 14.06 20.86
CA TRP A 274 17.02 15.22 21.29
C TRP A 274 16.33 16.57 21.01
N LEU A 275 15.74 16.73 19.81
CA LEU A 275 15.00 17.92 19.44
C LEU A 275 13.78 18.18 20.33
N VAL A 276 13.08 17.10 20.73
CA VAL A 276 11.95 17.14 21.67
C VAL A 276 12.41 17.46 23.09
N GLY A 277 13.43 16.75 23.60
CA GLY A 277 13.96 16.99 24.96
C GLY A 277 14.50 18.41 25.15
N MET A 278 15.05 19.02 24.09
CA MET A 278 15.47 20.43 24.10
C MET A 278 14.32 21.44 24.14
N ARG A 279 13.08 21.03 23.78
CA ARG A 279 11.88 21.88 23.81
C ARG A 279 11.23 21.87 25.20
N ASP A 280 11.14 20.70 25.82
CA ASP A 280 10.28 20.48 26.98
C ASP A 280 11.02 20.53 28.33
N ASP A 281 12.25 21.03 28.33
CA ASP A 281 13.14 21.05 29.51
C ASP A 281 13.35 19.68 30.17
N ALA A 282 13.13 18.60 29.41
CA ALA A 282 13.27 17.23 29.88
C ALA A 282 14.73 16.93 30.26
N PRO A 283 14.97 16.12 31.31
CA PRO A 283 16.32 15.70 31.67
C PRO A 283 16.93 14.89 30.51
N ILE A 284 18.05 15.38 29.98
CA ILE A 284 18.79 14.71 28.92
C ILE A 284 19.57 13.57 29.60
N THR A 285 19.09 12.33 29.48
CA THR A 285 19.95 11.17 29.71
C THR A 285 21.06 11.20 28.65
N LYS A 286 22.32 10.94 29.00
CA LYS A 286 23.47 11.03 28.06
C LYS A 286 23.40 9.91 27.00
N THR A 287 22.47 10.04 26.08
CA THR A 287 22.25 9.20 24.89
C THR A 287 23.15 9.60 23.72
N PHE A 288 24.00 10.62 23.93
CA PHE A 288 24.94 11.16 22.97
C PHE A 288 26.31 11.29 23.63
N SER A 289 27.37 11.03 22.86
CA SER A 289 28.71 11.46 23.26
C SER A 289 28.80 12.99 23.31
N ARG A 290 29.86 13.52 23.94
CA ARG A 290 30.09 14.98 23.98
C ARG A 290 30.22 15.57 22.57
N SER A 291 30.93 14.89 21.67
CA SER A 291 31.11 15.32 20.27
C SER A 291 29.80 15.32 19.48
N GLU A 292 28.97 14.28 19.65
CA GLU A 292 27.63 14.22 19.03
C GLU A 292 26.77 15.39 19.52
N TYR A 293 26.79 15.67 20.82
CA TYR A 293 25.98 16.73 21.39
C TYR A 293 26.41 18.14 20.93
N ASP A 294 27.70 18.44 20.98
CA ASP A 294 28.22 19.74 20.54
C ASP A 294 27.89 19.98 19.05
N LEU A 295 27.98 18.94 18.22
CA LEU A 295 27.57 18.98 16.82
C LEU A 295 26.06 19.27 16.66
N LEU A 296 25.21 18.57 17.42
CA LEU A 296 23.75 18.76 17.36
C LEU A 296 23.34 20.16 17.80
N VAL A 297 23.94 20.70 18.87
CA VAL A 297 23.71 22.07 19.34
C VAL A 297 24.11 23.08 18.26
N ALA A 298 25.32 22.94 17.69
CA ALA A 298 25.81 23.82 16.63
C ALA A 298 24.91 23.83 15.37
N ARG A 299 24.23 22.72 15.08
CA ARG A 299 23.36 22.56 13.90
C ARG A 299 21.87 22.59 14.22
N ARG A 300 21.47 22.99 15.43
CA ARG A 300 20.10 22.92 15.93
C ARG A 300 19.08 23.60 15.01
N SER A 301 19.39 24.80 14.53
CA SER A 301 18.46 25.59 13.70
C SER A 301 18.18 24.91 12.36
N VAL A 302 19.23 24.36 11.73
CA VAL A 302 19.15 23.58 10.50
C VAL A 302 18.36 22.29 10.73
N LEU A 303 18.66 21.57 11.81
CA LEU A 303 17.96 20.33 12.19
C LEU A 303 16.46 20.57 12.45
N ARG A 304 16.10 21.64 13.16
CA ARG A 304 14.69 22.00 13.38
C ARG A 304 13.96 22.24 12.06
N LYS A 305 14.56 23.01 11.15
CA LYS A 305 13.98 23.27 9.82
C LYS A 305 13.83 21.97 9.01
N ALA A 306 14.83 21.10 9.06
CA ALA A 306 14.81 19.80 8.38
C ALA A 306 13.79 18.82 8.99
N TRP A 307 13.51 18.86 10.30
CA TRP A 307 12.56 17.94 10.95
C TRP A 307 11.12 18.46 11.00
N TYR A 308 10.90 19.73 11.37
CA TYR A 308 9.56 20.28 11.62
C TYR A 308 9.06 21.21 10.51
N GLY A 309 9.92 21.63 9.59
CA GLY A 309 9.59 22.69 8.60
C GLY A 309 9.96 24.08 9.12
N SER A 310 9.79 25.10 8.28
CA SER A 310 9.92 26.49 8.72
C SER A 310 8.69 26.84 9.58
N GLU A 311 8.92 27.13 10.87
CA GLU A 311 7.99 27.94 11.67
C GLU A 311 7.95 29.37 11.14
#